data_AF-X1VJC1-F1
#
_entry.id   AF-X1VJC1-F1
#
_cell.length_a   1.000
_cell.length_b   1.000
_cell.length_c   1.000
_cell.angle_alpha   90.00
_cell.angle_beta   90.00
_cell.angle_gamma   90.00
#
_symmetry.space_group_name_H-M   'P 1'
#
loop_
_entity.id
_entity.type
_entity.pdbx_description
1 polymer ?
#
loop_
_entity_poly.entity_id
_entity_poly.type
_entity_poly.pdbx_seq_one_letter_code
_entity_poly.pdbx_strand_id
1 'polypeptide(L)'
;MNLRNGYPLRWLVLRGVGDCAAIVRPSTDPKFGDYQVNGVMGLAKRIKTNPRTLAEEVVKNLDLGDICEPAEVAGPGFINLRLKSDFVAQQLLEVNKDTKGLAVDKAK
;
A
#
# COMPACT_ATOMS: atom_id res chain seq x y z
N MET A 1 -25.61 -5.85 28.50
CA MET A 1 -24.45 -4.96 28.75
C MET A 1 -23.36 -5.32 27.74
N ASN A 2 -23.07 -4.41 26.78
CA ASN A 2 -21.78 -4.11 26.09
C ASN A 2 -20.67 -5.19 26.09
N LEU A 3 -20.04 -5.62 24.98
CA LEU A 3 -19.95 -5.23 23.56
C LEU A 3 -19.98 -6.52 22.72
N ARG A 4 -20.95 -6.65 21.82
CA ARG A 4 -21.11 -7.84 20.97
C ARG A 4 -20.09 -7.81 19.83
N ASN A 5 -18.97 -8.49 20.02
CA ASN A 5 -18.20 -9.25 19.03
C ASN A 5 -16.68 -9.07 19.22
N GLY A 6 -16.09 -10.00 19.98
CA GLY A 6 -14.65 -10.17 20.10
C GLY A 6 -14.05 -10.86 18.88
N TYR A 7 -13.63 -10.08 17.89
CA TYR A 7 -12.81 -10.59 16.78
C TYR A 7 -11.34 -10.19 17.00
N PRO A 8 -10.39 -11.15 16.97
CA PRO A 8 -8.96 -10.82 17.05
C PRO A 8 -8.54 -10.04 15.81
N LEU A 9 -7.59 -9.10 15.96
CA LEU A 9 -7.10 -8.15 14.93
C LEU A 9 -6.73 -8.81 13.58
N ARG A 10 -6.42 -10.10 13.59
CA ARG A 10 -6.24 -10.95 12.40
C ARG A 10 -7.46 -11.01 11.47
N TRP A 11 -8.66 -10.63 11.94
CA TRP A 11 -9.91 -10.61 11.18
C TRP A 11 -10.09 -9.39 10.25
N LEU A 12 -9.40 -8.27 10.50
CA LEU A 12 -9.63 -7.04 9.72
C LEU A 12 -9.02 -7.10 8.31
N VAL A 13 -7.95 -7.88 8.15
CA VAL A 13 -7.14 -7.93 6.92
C VAL A 13 -7.75 -8.87 5.86
N LEU A 14 -8.44 -9.94 6.28
CA LEU A 14 -8.89 -11.03 5.39
C LEU A 14 -10.26 -10.82 4.71
N ARG A 15 -11.05 -9.83 5.13
CA ARG A 15 -12.42 -9.64 4.63
C ARG A 15 -12.60 -8.47 3.67
N GLY A 16 -11.55 -7.70 3.37
CA GLY A 16 -11.67 -6.49 2.55
C GLY A 16 -12.86 -5.67 3.05
N VAL A 17 -12.75 -5.09 4.26
CA VAL A 17 -13.82 -4.31 4.90
C VAL A 17 -14.56 -3.51 3.82
N GLY A 18 -15.81 -3.92 3.53
CA GLY A 18 -16.52 -3.55 2.30
C GLY A 18 -16.31 -2.08 1.94
N ASP A 19 -15.84 -1.87 0.72
CA ASP A 19 -15.52 -0.56 0.14
C ASP A 19 -14.50 0.30 0.91
N CYS A 20 -13.44 -0.29 1.47
CA CYS A 20 -12.28 0.50 1.89
C CYS A 20 -11.25 0.54 0.77
N ALA A 21 -11.33 1.56 -0.08
CA ALA A 21 -10.28 1.83 -1.06
C ALA A 21 -8.96 2.07 -0.33
N ALA A 22 -7.92 1.30 -0.67
CA ALA A 22 -6.57 1.54 -0.15
C ALA A 22 -6.04 2.94 -0.52
N ILE A 23 -6.58 3.55 -1.58
CA ILE A 23 -6.17 4.85 -2.14
C ILE A 23 -4.64 4.93 -2.18
N VAL A 24 -4.06 4.19 -3.13
CA VAL A 24 -2.62 4.23 -3.40
C VAL A 24 -2.37 5.34 -4.41
N ARG A 25 -1.41 6.22 -4.11
CA ARG A 25 -0.97 7.29 -5.01
C ARG A 25 0.54 7.24 -5.18
N PRO A 26 1.07 7.60 -6.36
CA PRO A 26 2.50 7.84 -6.50
C PRO A 26 2.92 8.97 -5.56
N SER A 27 4.06 8.80 -4.91
CA SER A 27 4.63 9.85 -4.07
C SER A 27 5.14 10.99 -4.93
N THR A 28 4.89 12.23 -4.51
CA THR A 28 5.43 13.44 -5.14
C THR A 28 6.83 13.79 -4.63
N ASP A 29 7.25 13.25 -3.48
CA ASP A 29 8.57 13.50 -2.89
C ASP A 29 9.29 12.16 -2.67
N PRO A 30 10.51 11.96 -3.21
CA PRO A 30 11.30 10.73 -3.05
C PRO A 30 11.55 10.33 -1.60
N LYS A 31 11.50 11.29 -0.67
CA LYS A 31 11.64 11.03 0.77
C LYS A 31 10.57 10.09 1.32
N PHE A 32 9.37 10.12 0.73
CA PHE A 32 8.24 9.27 1.16
C PHE A 32 8.12 7.96 0.37
N GLY A 33 9.14 7.60 -0.41
CA GLY A 33 9.13 6.41 -1.24
C GLY A 33 8.52 6.66 -2.62
N ASP A 34 8.12 5.59 -3.29
CA ASP A 34 7.54 5.62 -4.63
C ASP A 34 6.01 5.73 -4.59
N TYR A 35 5.40 5.13 -3.57
CA TYR A 35 3.95 5.10 -3.39
C TYR A 35 3.55 5.40 -1.95
N GLN A 36 2.37 5.98 -1.80
CA GLN A 36 1.77 6.25 -0.51
C GLN A 36 0.33 5.72 -0.47
N VAL A 37 -0.03 5.08 0.64
CA VAL A 37 -1.36 4.53 0.92
C VAL A 37 -2.08 5.45 1.91
N ASN A 38 -3.20 6.02 1.47
CA ASN A 38 -3.97 7.01 2.23
C ASN A 38 -5.29 6.45 2.79
N GLY A 39 -5.67 5.23 2.39
CA GLY A 39 -6.96 4.63 2.75
C GLY A 39 -7.13 4.28 4.23
N VAL A 40 -6.04 4.19 4.99
CA VAL A 40 -6.05 3.79 6.41
C VAL A 40 -6.84 4.76 7.27
N MET A 41 -6.76 6.05 7.00
CA MET A 41 -7.48 7.07 7.76
C MET A 41 -9.01 6.92 7.64
N GLY A 42 -9.49 6.60 6.42
CA GLY A 42 -10.91 6.35 6.16
C GLY A 42 -11.40 5.12 6.91
N LEU A 43 -10.60 4.05 6.92
CA LEU A 43 -10.89 2.84 7.67
C LEU A 43 -10.92 3.09 9.18
N ALA A 44 -9.90 3.78 9.71
CA ALA A 44 -9.80 4.14 11.13
C ALA A 44 -11.01 4.94 11.63
N LYS A 45 -11.51 5.88 10.81
CA LYS A 45 -12.71 6.66 11.14
C LYS A 45 -13.97 5.79 11.22
N ARG A 46 -14.11 4.79 10.34
CA ARG A 46 -15.26 3.86 10.36
C ARG A 46 -15.26 2.96 11.58
N ILE A 47 -14.09 2.48 11.98
CA ILE A 47 -13.94 1.56 13.13
C ILE A 47 -13.69 2.27 14.47
N LYS A 48 -13.59 3.62 14.45
CA LYS A 48 -13.32 4.49 15.61
C LYS A 48 -12.03 4.12 16.36
N THR A 49 -10.97 3.83 15.61
CA THR A 49 -9.65 3.45 16.13
C THR A 49 -8.61 4.53 15.79
N ASN A 50 -7.49 4.53 16.50
CA ASN A 50 -6.35 5.38 16.17
C ASN A 50 -5.79 5.00 14.78
N PRO A 51 -5.77 5.94 13.81
CA PRO A 51 -5.30 5.65 12.45
C PRO A 51 -3.84 5.21 12.37
N ARG A 52 -2.99 5.65 13.30
CA ARG A 52 -1.59 5.22 13.34
C ARG A 52 -1.44 3.77 13.77
N THR A 53 -2.13 3.37 14.84
CA THR A 53 -2.12 1.97 15.31
C THR A 53 -2.66 1.03 14.23
N LEU A 54 -3.70 1.47 13.51
CA LEU A 54 -4.23 0.71 12.38
C LEU A 54 -3.22 0.61 11.24
N ALA A 55 -2.50 1.68 10.92
CA ALA A 55 -1.46 1.65 9.89
C ALA A 55 -0.32 0.67 10.26
N GLU A 56 0.10 0.67 11.53
CA GLU A 56 1.12 -0.26 12.04
C GLU A 56 0.66 -1.71 11.95
N GLU A 57 -0.61 -1.99 12.28
CA GLU A 57 -1.20 -3.32 12.11
C GLU A 57 -1.29 -3.73 10.64
N VAL A 58 -1.67 -2.80 9.75
CA VAL A 58 -1.72 -3.06 8.31
C VAL A 58 -0.33 -3.43 7.82
N VAL A 59 0.69 -2.61 8.11
CA VAL A 59 2.09 -2.87 7.73
C VAL A 59 2.59 -4.20 8.28
N LYS A 60 2.23 -4.56 9.53
CA LYS A 60 2.63 -5.84 10.13
C LYS A 60 2.03 -7.07 9.44
N ASN A 61 0.84 -6.92 8.83
CA ASN A 61 0.19 -7.98 8.07
C ASN A 61 0.44 -7.88 6.56
N LEU A 62 1.17 -6.85 6.12
CA LEU A 62 1.47 -6.59 4.72
C LEU A 62 2.69 -7.42 4.33
N ASP A 63 2.50 -8.39 3.46
CA ASP A 63 3.60 -9.15 2.88
C ASP A 63 3.91 -8.63 1.48
N LEU A 64 4.90 -7.73 1.39
CA LEU A 64 5.41 -7.17 0.13
C LEU A 64 6.92 -7.41 -0.03
N GLY A 65 7.46 -8.42 0.67
CA GLY A 65 8.91 -8.67 0.72
C GLY A 65 9.54 -8.90 -0.65
N ASP A 66 8.78 -9.36 -1.65
CA ASP A 66 9.29 -9.63 -3.00
C ASP A 66 9.27 -8.39 -3.91
N ILE A 67 8.51 -7.34 -3.53
CA ILE A 67 8.19 -6.20 -4.41
C ILE A 67 8.77 -4.90 -3.83
N CYS A 68 8.59 -4.68 -2.53
CA CYS A 68 8.91 -3.44 -1.85
C CYS A 68 9.91 -3.67 -0.71
N GLU A 69 10.63 -2.62 -0.36
CA GLU A 69 11.25 -2.50 0.95
C GLU A 69 10.17 -2.47 2.06
N PRO A 70 10.55 -2.70 3.34
CA PRO A 70 9.61 -2.62 4.46
C PRO A 70 8.80 -1.32 4.43
N ALA A 71 7.48 -1.44 4.49
CA ALA A 71 6.59 -0.29 4.46
C ALA A 71 6.76 0.56 5.74
N GLU A 72 6.80 1.88 5.59
CA GLU A 72 6.98 2.82 6.70
C GLU A 72 5.69 3.56 7.02
N VAL A 73 5.33 3.65 8.31
CA VAL A 73 4.19 4.45 8.76
C VAL A 73 4.64 5.88 9.05
N ALA A 74 4.04 6.85 8.38
CA ALA A 74 4.31 8.27 8.54
C ALA A 74 3.10 9.06 9.07
N GLY A 75 3.39 10.08 9.88
CA GLY A 75 2.40 11.04 10.37
C GLY A 75 1.19 10.37 11.07
N PRO A 76 -0.05 10.78 10.75
CA PRO A 76 -1.25 10.27 11.41
C PRO A 76 -1.69 8.86 10.95
N GLY A 77 -1.06 8.26 9.94
CA GLY A 77 -1.47 6.96 9.40
C GLY A 77 -1.27 6.81 7.89
N PHE A 78 -0.29 7.52 7.32
CA PHE A 78 0.15 7.29 5.95
C PHE A 78 1.06 6.07 5.92
N ILE A 79 0.95 5.22 4.91
CA ILE A 79 1.89 4.13 4.69
C ILE A 79 2.69 4.45 3.43
N ASN A 80 4.00 4.62 3.60
CA ASN A 80 4.96 4.86 2.54
C ASN A 80 5.53 3.53 2.06
N LEU A 81 5.56 3.34 0.75
CA LEU A 81 6.06 2.15 0.09
C LEU A 81 7.22 2.55 -0.83
N ARG A 82 8.35 1.87 -0.69
CA ARG A 82 9.51 2.01 -1.58
C ARG A 82 9.71 0.71 -2.34
N LEU A 83 9.77 0.77 -3.65
CA LEU A 83 9.99 -0.40 -4.50
C LEU A 83 11.45 -0.84 -4.40
N LYS A 84 11.68 -2.15 -4.49
CA LYS A 84 13.05 -2.66 -4.60
C LYS A 84 13.60 -2.35 -5.99
N SER A 85 14.84 -1.87 -6.04
CA SER A 85 15.55 -1.64 -7.28
C SER A 85 15.60 -2.90 -8.17
N ASP A 86 15.80 -4.08 -7.57
CA ASP A 86 15.77 -5.37 -8.27
C ASP A 86 14.42 -5.67 -8.91
N PHE A 87 13.32 -5.40 -8.21
CA PHE A 87 11.97 -5.60 -8.74
C PHE A 87 11.71 -4.69 -9.95
N VAL A 88 12.09 -3.41 -9.83
CA VAL A 88 11.96 -2.44 -10.92
C VAL A 88 12.82 -2.83 -12.12
N ALA A 89 14.07 -3.27 -11.88
CA ALA A 89 14.97 -3.71 -12.93
C ALA A 89 14.44 -4.97 -13.64
N GLN A 90 13.90 -5.94 -12.89
CA GLN A 90 13.27 -7.12 -13.47
C GLN A 90 12.06 -6.76 -14.33
N GLN A 91 11.15 -5.92 -13.83
CA GLN A 91 10.00 -5.47 -14.60
C GLN A 91 10.40 -4.71 -15.87
N LEU A 92 11.43 -3.87 -15.80
CA LEU A 92 11.96 -3.17 -16.98
C LEU A 92 12.50 -4.14 -18.03
N LEU A 93 13.21 -5.20 -17.59
CA LEU A 93 13.72 -6.25 -18.48
C LEU A 93 12.58 -7.09 -19.08
N GLU A 94 11.51 -7.35 -18.33
CA GLU A 94 10.31 -8.03 -18.85
C GLU A 94 9.60 -7.18 -19.91
N VAL A 95 9.37 -5.90 -19.64
CA VAL A 95 8.78 -4.96 -20.61
C VAL A 95 9.64 -4.84 -21.87
N ASN A 96 10.97 -4.82 -21.74
CA ASN A 96 11.87 -4.76 -22.89
C ASN A 96 11.86 -6.04 -23.75
N LYS A 97 11.56 -7.20 -23.15
CA LYS A 97 11.38 -8.46 -23.89
C LYS A 97 10.07 -8.49 -24.67
N ASP A 98 9.05 -7.76 -24.20
CA ASP A 98 7.77 -7.65 -24.88
C ASP A 98 7.80 -6.53 -25.95
N THR A 99 8.43 -6.84 -27.09
CA THR A 99 8.60 -5.90 -28.21
C THR A 99 7.28 -5.57 -28.93
N LYS A 100 6.13 -6.10 -28.51
CA LYS A 100 4.82 -5.93 -29.19
C LYS A 100 3.98 -4.74 -28.70
N GLY A 101 4.43 -3.98 -27.70
CA GLY A 101 3.65 -2.87 -27.12
C GLY A 101 4.33 -1.51 -27.11
N LEU A 102 5.59 -1.39 -27.54
CA LEU A 102 6.36 -0.14 -27.47
C LEU A 102 6.04 0.80 -28.64
N ALA A 103 4.75 1.05 -28.90
CA ALA A 103 4.32 2.19 -29.71
C ALA A 103 4.57 3.47 -28.92
N VAL A 104 5.84 3.86 -28.82
CA VAL A 104 6.18 5.26 -28.64
C VAL A 104 5.92 5.87 -30.01
N ASP A 105 4.84 6.64 -30.14
CA ASP A 105 4.67 7.49 -31.31
C ASP A 105 5.96 8.27 -31.49
N LYS A 106 6.62 8.09 -32.64
CA LYS A 106 7.83 8.86 -32.96
C LYS A 106 7.45 10.33 -32.84
N ALA A 107 8.05 11.03 -31.88
CA ALA A 107 7.94 12.47 -31.78
C ALA A 107 8.34 13.08 -33.14
N LYS A 108 7.45 13.93 -33.66
CA LYS A 108 7.56 14.58 -34.97
C LYS A 108 8.58 15.71 -34.95
#